data_AF-A0A3B8UI72-F1
#
_entry.id   AF-A0A3B8UI72-F1
#
_cell.length_a   1.000
_cell.length_b   1.000
_cell.length_c   1.000
_cell.angle_alpha   90.00
_cell.angle_beta   90.00
_cell.angle_gamma   90.00
#
_symmetry.space_group_name_H-M   'P 1'
#
loop_
_entity.id
_entity.type
_entity.pdbx_description
1 polymer ?
#
loop_
_entity_poly.entity_id
_entity_poly.type
_entity_poly.pdbx_seq_one_letter_code
_entity_poly.pdbx_strand_id
1 'polypeptide(L)'
;RLYSDSEERQLQKGIASNIIRFHVRAESDSKEDQWLKLQVKEAVLAYISPVLSKSQSVDESRQLLYNESENIRNVAAATLRSLGDESDVNVYFENCYFPMKTYGDMTFPPGEYEAFRVDIGEAQGKNWWCVLYPPLCFVDAVYGEVPEESKEELKGVLTEEEYSMVSGGNVKFRFKYLKIFNRFIE
;
A
#
# COMPACT_ATOMS: atom_id res chain seq x y z
N ARG A 1 27.65 -8.84 -3.32
CA ARG A 1 26.35 -8.76 -4.02
C ARG A 1 25.63 -10.02 -3.58
N LEU A 2 24.68 -9.91 -2.65
CA LEU A 2 24.08 -11.09 -2.02
C LEU A 2 23.13 -11.83 -2.97
N TYR A 3 22.60 -11.14 -3.99
CA TYR A 3 21.75 -11.72 -5.04
C TYR A 3 22.18 -11.24 -6.43
N SER A 4 21.92 -12.08 -7.44
CA SER A 4 21.96 -11.71 -8.86
C SER A 4 20.70 -10.93 -9.27
N ASP A 5 20.77 -10.18 -10.37
CA ASP A 5 19.62 -9.39 -10.85
C ASP A 5 18.41 -10.27 -11.21
N SER A 6 18.60 -11.55 -11.52
CA SER A 6 17.52 -12.51 -11.75
C SER A 6 16.86 -12.96 -10.46
N GLU A 7 17.66 -13.24 -9.42
CA GLU A 7 17.16 -13.65 -8.10
C GLU A 7 16.40 -12.50 -7.42
N GLU A 8 16.92 -11.27 -7.48
CA GLU A 8 16.22 -10.08 -6.94
C GLU A 8 14.84 -9.88 -7.58
N ARG A 9 14.71 -10.13 -8.89
CA ARG A 9 13.41 -10.06 -9.58
C ARG A 9 12.48 -11.20 -9.19
N GLN A 10 13.00 -12.39 -8.95
CA GLN A 10 12.18 -13.53 -8.55
C GLN A 10 11.65 -13.33 -7.13
N LEU A 11 12.51 -12.90 -6.20
CA LEU A 11 12.11 -12.51 -4.84
C LEU A 11 11.11 -11.37 -4.85
N GLN A 12 11.33 -10.32 -5.66
CA GLN A 12 10.36 -9.22 -5.78
C GLN A 12 8.99 -9.71 -6.25
N LYS A 13 8.93 -10.60 -7.24
CA LYS A 13 7.68 -11.18 -7.73
C LYS A 13 6.98 -12.03 -6.68
N GLY A 14 7.74 -12.84 -5.94
CA GLY A 14 7.18 -13.67 -4.87
C GLY A 14 6.65 -12.84 -3.69
N ILE A 15 7.37 -11.78 -3.30
CA ILE A 15 6.84 -10.76 -2.36
C ILE A 15 5.55 -10.17 -2.91
N ALA A 16 5.55 -9.73 -4.17
CA ALA A 16 4.38 -9.09 -4.78
C ALA A 16 3.16 -10.01 -4.88
N SER A 17 3.34 -11.32 -5.06
CA SER A 17 2.22 -12.27 -5.09
C SER A 17 1.57 -12.54 -3.73
N ASN A 18 2.29 -12.25 -2.64
CA ASN A 18 1.81 -12.50 -1.28
C ASN A 18 1.30 -11.25 -0.57
N ILE A 19 1.30 -10.09 -1.24
CA ILE A 19 0.86 -8.83 -0.65
C ILE A 19 -0.18 -8.11 -1.51
N ILE A 20 -1.11 -7.42 -0.84
CA ILE A 20 -2.00 -6.45 -1.48
C ILE A 20 -1.58 -5.07 -1.01
N ARG A 21 -1.18 -4.22 -1.94
CA ARG A 21 -0.89 -2.82 -1.67
C ARG A 21 -2.20 -2.04 -1.55
N PHE A 22 -2.15 -0.89 -0.91
CA PHE A 22 -3.28 0.02 -0.84
C PHE A 22 -2.83 1.45 -1.00
N HIS A 23 -3.63 2.24 -1.71
CA HIS A 23 -3.43 3.66 -1.76
C HIS A 23 -4.68 4.46 -2.05
N VAL A 24 -4.64 5.69 -1.54
CA VAL A 24 -5.68 6.70 -1.75
C VAL A 24 -5.09 7.86 -2.55
N ARG A 25 -5.74 8.28 -3.63
CA ARG A 25 -5.39 9.50 -4.38
C ARG A 25 -6.38 10.60 -4.09
N ALA A 26 -5.83 11.78 -3.78
CA ALA A 26 -6.61 13.00 -3.65
C ALA A 26 -6.98 13.52 -5.03
N GLU A 27 -8.02 14.35 -5.09
CA GLU A 27 -8.43 15.02 -6.32
C GLU A 27 -7.30 15.90 -6.88
N SER A 28 -6.69 16.75 -6.04
CA SER A 28 -5.51 17.54 -6.39
C SER A 28 -4.47 17.61 -5.24
N ASP A 29 -3.42 18.42 -5.46
CA ASP A 29 -2.37 18.69 -4.48
C ASP A 29 -2.69 19.88 -3.54
N SER A 30 -3.92 20.42 -3.61
CA SER A 30 -4.39 21.44 -2.68
C SER A 30 -4.31 20.94 -1.22
N LYS A 31 -4.10 21.86 -0.26
CA LYS A 31 -4.07 21.47 1.15
C LYS A 31 -5.38 20.83 1.62
N GLU A 32 -6.49 21.27 1.05
CA GLU A 32 -7.83 20.79 1.36
C GLU A 32 -8.02 19.36 0.86
N ASP A 33 -7.74 19.08 -0.40
CA ASP A 33 -7.87 17.75 -1.01
C ASP A 33 -6.93 16.74 -0.35
N GLN A 34 -5.71 17.18 0.00
CA GLN A 34 -4.77 16.35 0.74
C GLN A 34 -5.28 16.02 2.15
N TRP A 35 -5.99 16.95 2.79
CA TRP A 35 -6.61 16.72 4.09
C TRP A 35 -7.84 15.80 3.97
N LEU A 36 -8.72 16.03 3.00
CA LEU A 36 -9.89 15.18 2.70
C LEU A 36 -9.47 13.74 2.43
N LYS A 37 -8.42 13.53 1.62
CA LYS A 37 -7.82 12.21 1.40
C LYS A 37 -7.43 11.53 2.71
N LEU A 38 -6.83 12.25 3.65
CA LEU A 38 -6.46 11.67 4.94
C LEU A 38 -7.70 11.26 5.74
N GLN A 39 -8.78 12.05 5.72
CA GLN A 39 -10.05 11.68 6.38
C GLN A 39 -10.67 10.43 5.75
N VAL A 40 -10.73 10.38 4.41
CA VAL A 40 -11.21 9.19 3.67
C VAL A 40 -10.36 7.97 4.00
N LYS A 41 -9.03 8.13 4.03
CA LYS A 41 -8.09 7.07 4.39
C LYS A 41 -8.39 6.51 5.78
N GLU A 42 -8.51 7.35 6.80
CA GLU A 42 -8.82 6.90 8.17
C GLU A 42 -10.16 6.13 8.22
N ALA A 43 -11.20 6.68 7.60
CA ALA A 43 -12.53 6.06 7.59
C ALA A 43 -12.53 4.71 6.87
N VAL A 44 -11.87 4.62 5.71
CA VAL A 44 -11.75 3.39 4.93
C VAL A 44 -10.94 2.33 5.69
N LEU A 45 -9.81 2.70 6.30
CA LEU A 45 -9.02 1.75 7.09
C LEU A 45 -9.80 1.25 8.31
N ALA A 46 -10.51 2.13 9.01
CA ALA A 46 -11.37 1.74 10.14
C ALA A 46 -12.47 0.74 9.72
N TYR A 47 -13.01 0.87 8.51
CA TYR A 47 -13.97 -0.07 7.95
C TYR A 47 -13.34 -1.41 7.54
N ILE A 48 -12.21 -1.37 6.83
CA ILE A 48 -11.57 -2.55 6.25
C ILE A 48 -10.88 -3.42 7.33
N SER A 49 -10.35 -2.82 8.40
CA SER A 49 -9.64 -3.54 9.46
C SER A 49 -10.40 -4.77 10.00
N PRO A 50 -11.65 -4.64 10.50
CA PRO A 50 -12.42 -5.80 10.97
C PRO A 50 -12.81 -6.78 9.84
N VAL A 51 -12.93 -6.31 8.59
CA VAL A 51 -13.19 -7.18 7.44
C VAL A 51 -12.00 -8.10 7.19
N LEU A 52 -10.80 -7.53 7.11
CA LEU A 52 -9.57 -8.27 6.81
C LEU A 52 -9.07 -9.12 7.98
N SER A 53 -9.41 -8.78 9.22
CA SER A 53 -9.08 -9.61 10.40
C SER A 53 -9.60 -11.06 10.32
N LYS A 54 -10.55 -11.34 9.41
CA LYS A 54 -11.13 -12.66 9.16
C LYS A 54 -10.37 -13.46 8.11
N SER A 55 -9.44 -12.83 7.39
CA SER A 55 -8.71 -13.42 6.27
C SER A 55 -7.45 -14.14 6.74
N GLN A 56 -7.16 -15.29 6.16
CA GLN A 56 -5.95 -16.07 6.43
C GLN A 56 -4.99 -16.12 5.24
N SER A 57 -5.37 -15.56 4.09
CA SER A 57 -4.55 -15.60 2.88
C SER A 57 -4.73 -14.36 2.01
N VAL A 58 -3.79 -14.15 1.08
CA VAL A 58 -3.88 -13.07 0.09
C VAL A 58 -5.13 -13.22 -0.79
N ASP A 59 -5.52 -14.45 -1.14
CA ASP A 59 -6.67 -14.72 -1.99
C ASP A 59 -8.00 -14.45 -1.28
N GLU A 60 -8.12 -14.85 -0.01
CA GLU A 60 -9.27 -14.52 0.82
C GLU A 60 -9.39 -13.00 1.02
N SER A 61 -8.27 -12.32 1.29
CA SER A 61 -8.22 -10.86 1.43
C SER A 61 -8.70 -10.17 0.17
N ARG A 62 -8.23 -10.63 -1.01
CA ARG A 62 -8.66 -10.10 -2.31
C ARG A 62 -10.16 -10.27 -2.50
N GLN A 63 -10.70 -11.45 -2.21
CA GLN A 63 -12.13 -11.73 -2.37
C GLN A 63 -12.99 -10.89 -1.42
N LEU A 64 -12.56 -10.73 -0.17
CA LEU A 64 -13.24 -9.88 0.82
C LEU A 64 -13.26 -8.42 0.36
N LEU A 65 -12.13 -7.87 -0.05
CA LEU A 65 -12.04 -6.49 -0.56
C LEU A 65 -12.89 -6.29 -1.82
N TYR A 66 -12.90 -7.27 -2.73
CA TYR A 66 -13.74 -7.23 -3.92
C TYR A 66 -15.23 -7.17 -3.54
N ASN A 67 -15.67 -8.06 -2.64
CA ASN A 67 -17.07 -8.09 -2.18
C ASN A 67 -17.47 -6.83 -1.42
N GLU A 68 -16.52 -6.20 -0.71
CA GLU A 68 -16.75 -4.99 0.09
C GLU A 68 -16.50 -3.69 -0.68
N SER A 69 -16.11 -3.74 -1.96
CA SER A 69 -15.68 -2.56 -2.72
C SER A 69 -16.75 -1.47 -2.78
N GLU A 70 -18.02 -1.84 -2.98
CA GLU A 70 -19.14 -0.88 -2.95
C GLU A 70 -19.37 -0.27 -1.57
N ASN A 71 -19.22 -1.06 -0.50
CA ASN A 71 -19.35 -0.55 0.87
C ASN A 71 -18.21 0.42 1.20
N ILE A 72 -16.97 0.09 0.79
CA ILE A 72 -15.80 0.93 0.96
C ILE A 72 -15.97 2.25 0.20
N ARG A 73 -16.47 2.19 -1.04
CA ARG A 73 -16.82 3.37 -1.84
C ARG A 73 -17.86 4.24 -1.12
N ASN A 74 -18.90 3.62 -0.56
CA ASN A 74 -19.94 4.32 0.18
C ASN A 74 -19.40 4.98 1.47
N VAL A 75 -18.49 4.32 2.20
CA VAL A 75 -17.82 4.88 3.38
C VAL A 75 -17.03 6.11 2.98
N ALA A 76 -16.17 6.00 1.97
CA ALA A 76 -15.35 7.12 1.48
C ALA A 76 -16.22 8.32 1.04
N ALA A 77 -17.25 8.07 0.23
CA ALA A 77 -18.16 9.10 -0.25
C ALA A 77 -18.98 9.72 0.90
N ALA A 78 -19.40 8.94 1.89
CA ALA A 78 -20.09 9.47 3.07
C ALA A 78 -19.16 10.36 3.92
N THR A 79 -17.88 9.99 4.05
CA THR A 79 -16.87 10.83 4.72
C THR A 79 -16.73 12.18 4.02
N LEU A 80 -16.56 12.21 2.69
CA LEU A 80 -16.47 13.45 1.92
C LEU A 80 -17.72 14.34 2.12
N ARG A 81 -18.92 13.76 1.95
CA ARG A 81 -20.18 14.50 2.13
C ARG A 81 -20.34 15.08 3.52
N SER A 82 -19.91 14.36 4.56
CA SER A 82 -19.95 14.86 5.94
C SER A 82 -19.06 16.08 6.18
N LEU A 83 -18.08 16.30 5.30
CA LEU A 83 -17.12 17.40 5.33
C LEU A 83 -17.48 18.51 4.32
N GLY A 84 -18.61 18.38 3.62
CA GLY A 84 -19.09 19.36 2.63
C GLY A 84 -18.53 19.17 1.23
N ASP A 85 -17.93 18.02 0.94
CA ASP A 85 -17.36 17.67 -0.35
C ASP A 85 -18.24 16.62 -1.08
N GLU A 86 -18.54 16.86 -2.34
CA GLU A 86 -19.43 16.02 -3.18
C GLU A 86 -18.65 15.30 -4.29
N SER A 87 -17.33 15.20 -4.19
CA SER A 87 -16.52 14.52 -5.20
C SER A 87 -16.85 13.03 -5.27
N ASP A 88 -16.88 12.52 -6.49
CA ASP A 88 -17.06 11.10 -6.74
C ASP A 88 -15.88 10.28 -6.20
N VAL A 89 -16.16 9.03 -5.81
CA VAL A 89 -15.13 8.10 -5.34
C VAL A 89 -15.17 6.83 -6.17
N ASN A 90 -14.00 6.42 -6.67
CA ASN A 90 -13.80 5.15 -7.36
C ASN A 90 -12.96 4.21 -6.49
N VAL A 91 -13.39 2.95 -6.39
CA VAL A 91 -12.70 1.91 -5.61
C VAL A 91 -12.53 0.68 -6.48
N TYR A 92 -11.28 0.24 -6.69
CA TYR A 92 -10.99 -0.86 -7.61
C TYR A 92 -9.60 -1.47 -7.39
N PHE A 93 -9.38 -2.65 -7.96
CA PHE A 93 -8.06 -3.29 -8.02
C PHE A 93 -7.31 -2.89 -9.28
N GLU A 94 -6.00 -2.65 -9.16
CA GLU A 94 -5.09 -2.36 -10.27
C GLU A 94 -3.75 -3.06 -10.05
N ASN A 95 -3.08 -3.44 -11.13
CA ASN A 95 -1.65 -3.75 -11.09
C ASN A 95 -0.87 -2.50 -11.48
N CYS A 96 -0.03 -1.99 -10.58
CA CYS A 96 0.77 -0.81 -10.86
C CYS A 96 2.16 -0.84 -10.22
N TYR A 97 3.06 -0.04 -10.81
CA TYR A 97 4.41 0.11 -10.30
C TYR A 97 4.44 0.87 -8.97
N PHE A 98 5.07 0.28 -7.97
CA PHE A 98 5.45 0.95 -6.73
C PHE A 98 6.94 1.25 -6.73
N PRO A 99 7.35 2.48 -6.37
CA PRO A 99 8.74 2.75 -6.04
C PRO A 99 9.10 2.03 -4.73
N MET A 100 10.39 2.02 -4.39
CA MET A 100 10.84 1.54 -3.08
C MET A 100 10.11 2.29 -1.95
N LYS A 101 9.56 1.56 -0.98
CA LYS A 101 8.83 2.12 0.17
C LYS A 101 9.28 1.49 1.48
N THR A 102 9.54 2.33 2.46
CA THR A 102 9.93 1.92 3.82
C THR A 102 8.80 2.24 4.79
N TYR A 103 8.49 1.28 5.65
CA TYR A 103 7.50 1.33 6.73
C TYR A 103 8.20 0.87 8.01
N GLY A 104 8.51 1.79 8.93
CA GLY A 104 9.35 1.48 10.09
C GLY A 104 10.71 0.91 9.67
N ASP A 105 10.98 -0.32 10.11
CA ASP A 105 12.17 -1.10 9.81
C ASP A 105 12.03 -2.04 8.59
N MET A 106 10.88 -2.03 7.92
CA MET A 106 10.59 -2.85 6.74
C MET A 106 10.68 -2.03 5.44
N THR A 107 11.40 -2.52 4.43
CA THR A 107 11.56 -1.88 3.11
C THR A 107 11.13 -2.80 1.98
N PHE A 108 10.08 -2.41 1.26
CA PHE A 108 9.56 -3.15 0.12
C PHE A 108 10.28 -2.74 -1.18
N PRO A 109 10.72 -3.71 -2.00
CA PRO A 109 11.45 -3.42 -3.23
C PRO A 109 10.55 -2.77 -4.29
N PRO A 110 11.11 -1.95 -5.19
CA PRO A 110 10.36 -1.39 -6.31
C PRO A 110 9.93 -2.50 -7.29
N GLY A 111 8.73 -2.38 -7.86
CA GLY A 111 8.21 -3.36 -8.82
C GLY A 111 6.70 -3.23 -9.05
N GLU A 112 6.15 -4.14 -9.85
CA GLU A 112 4.70 -4.24 -10.05
C GLU A 112 4.06 -4.99 -8.89
N TYR A 113 2.94 -4.46 -8.39
CA TYR A 113 2.15 -5.03 -7.32
C TYR A 113 0.67 -4.92 -7.63
N GLU A 114 -0.11 -5.85 -7.11
CA GLU A 114 -1.56 -5.68 -6.98
C GLU A 114 -1.84 -4.62 -5.91
N ALA A 115 -2.69 -3.66 -6.25
CA ALA A 115 -3.09 -2.57 -5.37
C ALA A 115 -4.60 -2.43 -5.34
N PHE A 116 -5.15 -2.33 -4.13
CA PHE A 116 -6.49 -1.84 -3.90
C PHE A 116 -6.45 -0.32 -3.84
N ARG A 117 -7.17 0.37 -4.74
CA ARG A 117 -7.08 1.82 -4.92
C ARG A 117 -8.39 2.50 -4.57
N VAL A 118 -8.29 3.66 -3.91
CA VAL A 118 -9.38 4.60 -3.69
C VAL A 118 -9.01 5.94 -4.33
N ASP A 119 -9.78 6.35 -5.32
CA ASP A 119 -9.57 7.58 -6.07
C ASP A 119 -10.69 8.58 -5.75
N ILE A 120 -10.31 9.78 -5.34
CA ILE A 120 -11.22 10.90 -5.05
C ILE A 120 -11.22 11.86 -6.24
N GLY A 121 -12.39 12.19 -6.76
CA GLY A 121 -12.56 13.09 -7.91
C GLY A 121 -11.72 12.68 -9.11
N GLU A 122 -11.01 13.63 -9.72
CA GLU A 122 -10.09 13.35 -10.85
C GLU A 122 -8.80 12.60 -10.47
N ALA A 123 -8.54 12.43 -9.18
CA ALA A 123 -7.41 11.67 -8.64
C ALA A 123 -6.02 12.09 -9.18
N GLN A 124 -5.81 13.39 -9.37
CA GLN A 124 -4.56 13.98 -9.87
C GLN A 124 -3.59 14.35 -8.74
N GLY A 125 -4.04 14.32 -7.49
CA GLY A 125 -3.23 14.63 -6.33
C GLY A 125 -2.29 13.51 -5.89
N LYS A 126 -1.48 13.82 -4.88
CA LYS A 126 -0.53 12.87 -4.27
C LYS A 126 -1.21 11.62 -3.74
N ASN A 127 -0.54 10.49 -3.97
CA ASN A 127 -0.85 9.20 -3.38
C ASN A 127 -0.52 9.16 -1.88
N TRP A 128 -1.34 8.44 -1.12
CA TRP A 128 -0.96 7.87 0.19
C TRP A 128 -0.81 6.36 0.04
N TRP A 129 0.36 5.79 0.38
CA TRP A 129 0.71 4.39 0.06
C TRP A 129 0.85 3.51 1.29
N CYS A 130 0.43 2.25 1.17
CA CYS A 130 0.55 1.28 2.25
C CYS A 130 0.53 -0.19 1.76
N VAL A 131 0.87 -1.15 2.64
CA VAL A 131 0.59 -2.60 2.50
C VAL A 131 -0.65 -2.96 3.31
N LEU A 132 -1.72 -3.33 2.62
CA LEU A 132 -3.02 -3.64 3.23
C LEU A 132 -3.13 -5.09 3.67
N TYR A 133 -2.51 -6.00 2.92
CA TYR A 133 -2.32 -7.38 3.33
C TYR A 133 -0.86 -7.80 3.09
N PRO A 134 -0.18 -8.38 4.09
CA PRO A 134 -0.54 -8.36 5.51
C PRO A 134 -0.76 -6.92 6.04
N PRO A 135 -1.52 -6.72 7.12
CA PRO A 135 -2.06 -5.45 7.58
C PRO A 135 -1.04 -4.47 8.19
N LEU A 136 -0.10 -3.94 7.39
CA LEU A 136 0.84 -2.90 7.84
C LEU A 136 0.21 -1.49 7.83
N CYS A 137 -1.01 -1.31 7.30
CA CYS A 137 -1.68 -0.01 7.26
C CYS A 137 -2.23 0.52 8.56
N PHE A 138 -2.34 -0.32 9.57
CA PHE A 138 -2.84 0.06 10.89
C PHE A 138 -1.71 0.44 11.84
N VAL A 139 -0.48 0.40 11.33
CA VAL A 139 0.71 0.79 12.05
C VAL A 139 0.91 2.29 11.87
N ASP A 140 0.72 3.06 12.94
CA ASP A 140 1.03 4.48 12.92
C ASP A 140 2.50 4.70 12.59
N ALA A 141 2.78 5.51 11.57
CA ALA A 141 4.12 5.90 11.13
C ALA A 141 4.95 6.67 12.19
N VAL A 142 4.40 6.83 13.41
CA VAL A 142 5.03 7.42 14.59
C VAL A 142 5.98 6.42 15.27
N TYR A 143 5.74 5.12 15.10
CA TYR A 143 6.64 4.09 15.61
C TYR A 143 7.76 3.84 14.60
N GLY A 144 9.02 3.98 15.05
CA GLY A 144 10.19 3.72 14.21
C GLY A 144 10.33 2.27 13.75
N GLU A 145 9.49 1.36 14.26
CA GLU A 145 9.50 -0.08 13.98
C GLU A 145 8.07 -0.59 13.74
N VAL A 146 7.95 -1.57 12.84
CA VAL A 146 6.68 -2.29 12.62
C VAL A 146 6.39 -3.19 13.86
N PRO A 147 5.14 -3.23 14.37
CA PRO A 147 4.73 -4.10 15.47
C PRO A 147 5.08 -5.56 15.20
N GLU A 148 5.49 -6.27 16.26
CA GLU A 148 5.91 -7.67 16.14
C GLU A 148 4.82 -8.57 15.56
N GLU A 149 3.55 -8.34 15.91
CA GLU A 149 2.41 -9.07 15.34
C GLU A 149 2.35 -8.94 13.81
N SER A 150 2.49 -7.72 13.27
CA SER A 150 2.52 -7.50 11.82
C SER A 150 3.77 -8.11 11.17
N LYS A 151 4.90 -8.19 11.89
CA LYS A 151 6.13 -8.85 11.42
C LYS A 151 5.95 -10.37 11.35
N GLU A 152 5.30 -10.96 12.37
CA GLU A 152 4.98 -12.39 12.41
C GLU A 152 4.02 -12.78 11.28
N GLU A 153 2.98 -11.99 11.04
CA GLU A 153 2.07 -12.21 9.90
C GLU A 153 2.80 -12.11 8.55
N LEU A 154 3.67 -11.10 8.40
CA LEU A 154 4.47 -10.95 7.19
C LEU A 154 5.44 -12.12 7.00
N LYS A 155 6.04 -12.62 8.08
CA LYS A 155 6.89 -13.82 8.05
C LYS A 155 6.09 -15.09 7.76
N GLY A 156 4.80 -15.13 8.12
CA GLY A 156 3.91 -16.25 7.83
C GLY A 156 3.54 -16.37 6.36
N VAL A 157 3.52 -15.25 5.61
CA VAL A 157 3.15 -15.24 4.18
C VAL A 157 4.35 -15.19 3.23
N LEU A 158 5.53 -14.79 3.72
CA LEU A 158 6.76 -14.72 2.93
C LEU A 158 7.68 -15.91 3.24
N THR A 159 8.46 -16.32 2.24
CA THR A 159 9.61 -17.19 2.49
C THR A 159 10.69 -16.46 3.30
N GLU A 160 11.61 -17.19 3.94
CA GLU A 160 12.68 -16.58 4.73
C GLU A 160 13.57 -15.62 3.90
N GLU A 161 13.81 -15.95 2.63
CA GLU A 161 14.60 -15.12 1.71
C GLU A 161 13.87 -13.82 1.35
N GLU A 162 12.57 -13.90 1.07
CA GLU A 162 11.70 -12.75 0.80
C GLU A 162 11.55 -11.87 2.05
N TYR A 163 11.35 -12.47 3.22
CA TYR A 163 11.26 -11.76 4.49
C TYR A 163 12.59 -11.06 4.83
N SER A 164 13.73 -11.73 4.64
CA SER A 164 15.05 -11.12 4.83
C SER A 164 15.30 -9.95 3.89
N MET A 165 14.75 -10.00 2.67
CA MET A 165 14.85 -8.92 1.69
C MET A 165 14.10 -7.67 2.15
N VAL A 166 12.94 -7.83 2.80
CA VAL A 166 12.12 -6.69 3.26
C VAL A 166 12.50 -6.19 4.67
N SER A 167 12.94 -7.07 5.57
CA SER A 167 13.31 -6.70 6.95
C SER A 167 14.70 -6.08 7.11
N GLY A 168 15.40 -5.82 6.01
CA GLY A 168 16.69 -5.12 6.06
C GLY A 168 17.82 -5.95 6.66
N GLY A 169 17.71 -7.29 6.66
CA GLY A 169 18.83 -8.18 6.94
C GLY A 169 19.96 -7.98 5.92
N ASN A 170 20.84 -7.02 6.15
CA ASN A 170 22.07 -6.75 5.37
C ASN A 170 21.92 -6.59 3.84
N VAL A 171 20.78 -6.16 3.30
CA VAL A 171 20.66 -5.92 1.84
C VAL A 171 20.70 -4.43 1.51
N LYS A 172 21.86 -3.95 1.02
CA LYS A 172 22.01 -2.64 0.38
C LYS A 172 21.44 -2.69 -1.04
N PHE A 173 20.24 -2.16 -1.23
CA PHE A 173 19.73 -1.90 -2.58
C PHE A 173 20.47 -0.73 -3.23
N ARG A 174 21.23 -1.00 -4.31
CA ARG A 174 21.77 0.03 -5.21
C ARG A 174 21.26 -0.21 -6.63
N PHE A 175 20.13 0.41 -6.97
CA PHE A 175 19.66 0.43 -8.35
C PHE A 175 20.50 1.40 -9.19
N LYS A 176 21.07 0.90 -10.29
CA LYS A 176 21.96 1.65 -11.20
C LYS A 176 21.21 2.57 -12.19
N TYR A 177 19.88 2.65 -12.14
CA TYR A 177 19.07 3.32 -13.17
C TYR A 177 18.45 4.66 -12.79
N LEU A 178 18.72 5.21 -11.59
CA LEU A 178 18.25 6.55 -11.18
C LEU A 178 19.10 7.72 -11.74
N LYS A 179 19.74 7.57 -12.89
CA LYS A 179 20.41 8.71 -13.56
C LYS A 179 19.54 9.47 -14.56
N ILE A 180 18.31 9.02 -14.84
CA ILE A 180 17.50 9.60 -15.94
C ILE A 180 16.30 10.44 -15.46
N PHE A 181 15.81 10.28 -14.22
CA PHE A 181 14.63 11.01 -13.75
C PHE A 181 14.88 12.30 -12.97
N ASN A 182 16.13 12.75 -12.84
CA ASN A 182 16.46 14.04 -12.20
C ASN A 182 16.37 15.25 -13.16
N ARG A 183 15.52 15.17 -14.20
CA ARG A 183 15.36 16.24 -15.20
C ARG A 183 13.91 16.67 -15.46
N PHE A 184 12.94 16.16 -14.71
CA PHE A 184 11.51 16.48 -14.90
C PHE A 184 10.73 16.70 -13.59
N ILE A 185 11.41 17.14 -12.52
CA ILE A 185 10.73 17.72 -11.35
C ILE A 185 11.46 19.03 -11.03
N GLU A 186 11.04 20.08 -11.73
CA GLU A 186 11.03 21.47 -11.27
C GLU A 186 9.57 21.94 -11.33
#